data_AF-A0A5C8Q597-F1
#
_entry.id   AF-A0A5C8Q597-F1
#
_cell.length_a   1.000
_cell.length_b   1.000
_cell.length_c   1.000
_cell.angle_alpha   90.00
_cell.angle_beta   90.00
_cell.angle_gamma   90.00
#
_symmetry.space_group_name_H-M   'P 1'
#
loop_
_entity.id
_entity.type
_entity.pdbx_description
1 polymer ?
#
loop_
_entity_poly.entity_id
_entity_poly.type
_entity_poly.pdbx_seq_one_letter_code
_entity_poly.pdbx_strand_id
1 'polypeptide(L)'
;MELIMQSQGTDESVEPESQYAFVVYNTGSGEIHHVHRVVNLPGAEVRSREQMEQTALSYVSPQVKEREAADLAVLGVPYHQLERGKSYRVDHEQQVLSAVERQR
;
A
#
# COMPACT_ATOMS: atom_id res chain seq x y z
N MET A 1 47.03 20.49 -1.08
CA MET A 1 45.80 21.23 -0.74
C MET A 1 44.70 20.18 -0.63
N GLU A 2 44.43 19.72 0.57
CA GLU A 2 43.34 18.79 0.85
C GLU A 2 42.04 19.59 0.98
N LEU A 3 41.05 19.25 0.16
CA LEU A 3 39.70 19.80 0.28
C LEU A 3 38.86 18.77 1.03
N ILE A 4 38.78 18.93 2.35
CA ILE A 4 37.76 18.29 3.18
C ILE A 4 36.59 19.28 3.25
N MET A 5 35.50 18.97 2.57
CA MET A 5 34.17 19.57 2.84
C MET A 5 33.21 18.41 3.04
N GLN A 6 33.08 17.96 4.29
CA GLN A 6 31.94 18.26 5.16
C GLN A 6 30.62 17.70 4.61
N SER A 7 30.29 16.54 5.17
CA SER A 7 28.96 15.95 5.27
C SER A 7 27.87 16.99 5.55
N GLN A 8 26.93 17.14 4.63
CA GLN A 8 25.60 17.67 4.91
C GLN A 8 24.58 16.63 4.47
N GLY A 9 24.12 15.83 5.44
CA GLY A 9 22.83 15.16 5.32
C GLY A 9 21.75 16.22 5.50
N THR A 10 21.10 16.60 4.40
CA THR A 10 19.81 17.29 4.46
C THR A 10 18.73 16.25 4.73
N ASP A 11 18.59 15.89 6.01
CA ASP A 11 17.35 15.35 6.55
C ASP A 11 16.38 16.53 6.74
N GLU A 12 15.96 17.15 5.64
CA GLU A 12 14.66 17.82 5.63
C GLU A 12 13.65 16.72 5.38
N SER A 13 13.33 15.95 6.43
CA SER A 13 12.20 15.03 6.42
C SER A 13 10.93 15.84 6.22
N VAL A 14 10.56 16.09 4.97
CA VAL A 14 9.30 16.72 4.60
C VAL A 14 8.19 15.81 5.11
N GLU A 15 7.43 16.29 6.10
CA GLU A 15 6.31 15.52 6.62
C GLU A 15 5.25 15.35 5.51
N PRO A 16 4.79 14.11 5.27
CA PRO A 16 3.77 13.88 4.27
C PRO A 16 2.44 14.48 4.73
N GLU A 17 1.75 15.15 3.83
CA GLU A 17 0.42 15.72 4.07
C GLU A 17 -0.62 14.61 4.29
N SER A 18 -0.48 13.49 3.59
CA SER A 18 -1.32 12.31 3.78
C SER A 18 -0.65 11.01 3.37
N GLN A 19 -1.08 9.91 4.01
CA GLN A 19 -0.60 8.56 3.74
C GLN A 19 -1.77 7.57 3.77
N TYR A 20 -1.90 6.79 2.70
CA TYR A 20 -2.92 5.73 2.57
C TYR A 20 -2.32 4.55 1.81
N ALA A 21 -3.03 3.43 1.86
CA ALA A 21 -2.68 2.23 1.12
C ALA A 21 -3.89 1.69 0.37
N PHE A 22 -3.64 1.15 -0.81
CA PHE A 22 -4.59 0.33 -1.55
C PHE A 22 -4.16 -1.12 -1.46
N VAL A 23 -5.00 -1.92 -0.82
CA VAL A 23 -4.80 -3.35 -0.64
C VAL A 23 -5.55 -4.06 -1.76
N VAL A 24 -4.83 -4.80 -2.60
CA VAL A 24 -5.42 -5.65 -3.63
C VAL A 24 -5.52 -7.06 -3.09
N TYR A 25 -6.72 -7.62 -3.11
CA TYR A 25 -7.04 -8.88 -2.44
C TYR A 25 -8.06 -9.70 -3.24
N ASN A 26 -8.12 -11.01 -2.94
CA ASN A 26 -9.15 -11.90 -3.44
C ASN A 26 -10.43 -11.78 -2.58
N THR A 27 -11.60 -11.54 -3.16
CA THR A 27 -12.87 -11.34 -2.45
C THR A 27 -13.39 -12.60 -1.77
N GLY A 28 -13.11 -13.79 -2.31
CA GLY A 28 -13.53 -15.07 -1.74
C GLY A 28 -12.65 -15.54 -0.58
N SER A 29 -11.33 -15.34 -0.67
CA SER A 29 -10.39 -15.81 0.35
C SER A 29 -9.92 -14.69 1.29
N GLY A 30 -10.09 -13.42 0.96
CA GLY A 30 -9.50 -12.30 1.70
C GLY A 30 -7.97 -12.25 1.64
N GLU A 31 -7.33 -13.07 0.81
CA GLU A 31 -5.88 -13.10 0.63
C GLU A 31 -5.39 -11.84 -0.06
N ILE A 32 -4.33 -11.24 0.48
CA ILE A 32 -3.75 -10.00 -0.04
C ILE A 32 -2.65 -10.34 -1.04
N HIS A 33 -2.81 -9.86 -2.27
CA HIS A 33 -1.85 -10.04 -3.36
C HIS A 33 -0.89 -8.87 -3.50
N HIS A 34 -1.33 -7.65 -3.16
CA HIS A 34 -0.51 -6.46 -3.26
C HIS A 34 -0.95 -5.38 -2.26
N VAL A 35 0.00 -4.59 -1.77
CA VAL A 35 -0.27 -3.40 -0.97
C VAL A 35 0.46 -2.23 -1.62
N HIS A 36 -0.30 -1.30 -2.19
CA HIS A 36 0.21 -0.11 -2.83
C HIS A 36 0.17 1.05 -1.83
N ARG A 37 1.33 1.48 -1.33
CA ARG A 37 1.45 2.63 -0.43
C ARG A 37 1.50 3.92 -1.25
N VAL A 38 0.67 4.88 -0.87
CA VAL A 38 0.70 6.22 -1.45
C VAL A 38 1.02 7.24 -0.37
N VAL A 39 1.95 8.13 -0.70
CA VAL A 39 2.45 9.18 0.18
C VAL A 39 2.34 10.49 -0.59
N ASN A 40 1.49 11.39 -0.11
CA ASN A 40 1.35 12.72 -0.67
C ASN A 40 2.24 13.68 0.10
N LEU A 41 3.18 14.31 -0.61
CA LEU A 41 4.03 15.36 -0.07
C LEU A 41 3.39 16.74 -0.32
N PRO A 42 3.75 17.76 0.47
CA PRO A 42 3.31 19.13 0.22
C PRO A 42 3.58 19.57 -1.22
N GLY A 43 2.55 20.11 -1.88
CA GLY A 43 2.63 20.55 -3.27
C GLY A 43 2.51 19.44 -4.32
N ALA A 44 2.32 18.18 -3.92
CA ALA A 44 2.06 17.09 -4.85
C ALA A 44 0.64 17.15 -5.44
N GLU A 45 0.51 16.78 -6.71
CA GLU A 45 -0.79 16.55 -7.31
C GLU A 45 -1.41 15.26 -6.75
N VAL A 46 -2.54 15.38 -6.07
CA VAL A 46 -3.27 14.23 -5.53
C VAL A 46 -4.05 13.57 -6.67
N ARG A 47 -3.69 12.32 -6.99
CA ARG A 47 -4.39 11.52 -8.00
C ARG A 47 -5.77 11.09 -7.51
N SER A 48 -6.68 10.84 -8.45
CA SER A 48 -8.01 10.36 -8.09
C SER A 48 -7.94 8.95 -7.51
N ARG A 49 -8.91 8.62 -6.65
CA ARG A 49 -9.02 7.27 -6.06
C ARG A 49 -9.00 6.19 -7.14
N GLU A 50 -9.79 6.35 -8.19
CA GLU A 50 -9.88 5.40 -9.31
C GLU A 50 -8.53 5.19 -10.00
N GLN A 51 -7.78 6.26 -10.27
CA GLN A 51 -6.45 6.15 -10.88
C GLN A 51 -5.47 5.35 -10.00
N MET A 52 -5.57 5.52 -8.68
CA MET A 52 -4.70 4.83 -7.74
C MET A 52 -5.10 3.37 -7.55
N GLU A 53 -6.39 3.05 -7.58
CA GLU A 53 -6.87 1.67 -7.60
C GLU A 53 -6.41 0.93 -8.86
N GLN A 54 -6.52 1.55 -10.04
CA GLN A 54 -5.98 1.01 -11.29
C GLN A 54 -4.47 0.83 -11.24
N THR A 55 -3.76 1.79 -10.64
CA THR A 55 -2.32 1.70 -10.42
C THR A 55 -1.98 0.51 -9.52
N ALA A 56 -2.67 0.33 -8.39
CA ALA A 56 -2.47 -0.80 -7.49
C ALA A 56 -2.74 -2.15 -8.17
N LEU A 57 -3.82 -2.25 -8.94
CA LEU A 57 -4.14 -3.43 -9.76
C LEU A 57 -3.05 -3.72 -10.80
N SER A 58 -2.42 -2.69 -11.38
CA SER A 58 -1.36 -2.87 -12.37
C SER A 58 -0.16 -3.66 -11.81
N TYR A 59 0.13 -3.56 -10.50
CA TYR A 59 1.23 -4.26 -9.83
C TYR A 59 0.94 -5.70 -9.41
N VAL A 60 -0.30 -6.17 -9.51
CA VAL A 60 -0.61 -7.58 -9.27
C VAL A 60 0.06 -8.44 -10.34
N SER A 61 0.62 -9.58 -9.92
CA SER A 61 1.32 -10.49 -10.84
C SER A 61 0.39 -10.96 -11.97
N PRO A 62 0.91 -11.16 -13.20
CA PRO A 62 0.10 -11.67 -14.31
C PRO A 62 -0.59 -13.00 -14.01
N GLN A 63 0.07 -13.88 -13.25
CA GLN A 63 -0.46 -15.19 -12.86
C GLN A 63 -1.69 -15.08 -11.94
N VAL A 64 -1.65 -14.15 -10.99
CA VAL A 64 -2.81 -13.87 -10.11
C VAL A 64 -3.94 -13.25 -10.92
N LYS A 65 -3.63 -12.30 -11.81
CA LYS A 65 -4.64 -11.71 -12.71
C LYS A 65 -5.33 -12.77 -13.56
N GLU A 66 -4.59 -13.72 -14.12
CA GLU A 66 -5.17 -14.79 -14.94
C GLU A 66 -6.06 -15.74 -14.13
N ARG A 67 -5.65 -16.10 -12.91
CA ARG A 67 -6.35 -17.07 -12.07
C ARG A 67 -7.55 -16.49 -11.33
N GLU A 68 -7.46 -15.23 -10.94
CA GLU A 68 -8.35 -14.62 -9.95
C GLU A 68 -8.97 -13.30 -10.44
N ALA A 69 -8.85 -12.94 -11.73
CA ALA A 69 -9.35 -11.67 -12.26
C ALA A 69 -10.77 -11.30 -11.82
N ALA A 70 -11.69 -12.28 -11.80
CA ALA A 70 -13.09 -12.05 -11.43
C ALA A 70 -13.28 -11.74 -9.93
N ASP A 71 -12.33 -12.15 -9.10
CA ASP A 71 -12.40 -12.08 -7.65
C ASP A 71 -11.40 -11.08 -7.07
N LEU A 72 -10.70 -10.28 -7.89
CA LEU A 72 -9.80 -9.24 -7.39
C LEU A 72 -10.57 -7.97 -7.07
N ALA A 73 -10.38 -7.47 -5.85
CA ALA A 73 -10.89 -6.18 -5.41
C ALA A 73 -9.79 -5.33 -4.78
N VAL A 74 -10.08 -4.03 -4.63
CA VAL A 74 -9.19 -3.07 -3.99
C VAL A 74 -9.86 -2.44 -2.79
N LEU A 75 -9.18 -2.46 -1.64
CA LEU A 75 -9.62 -1.79 -0.42
C LEU A 75 -8.65 -0.64 -0.10
N GLY A 76 -9.17 0.58 0.01
CA GLY A 76 -8.42 1.72 0.51
C GLY A 76 -8.42 1.75 2.02
N VAL A 77 -7.24 1.78 2.65
CA VAL A 77 -7.08 1.86 4.11
C VAL A 77 -6.11 2.97 4.50
N PRO A 78 -6.30 3.60 5.67
CA PRO A 78 -5.28 4.46 6.27
C PRO A 78 -3.98 3.69 6.52
N TYR A 79 -2.83 4.26 6.16
CA TYR A 79 -1.55 3.54 6.27
C TYR A 79 -1.19 3.15 7.71
N HIS A 80 -1.64 3.91 8.71
CA HIS A 80 -1.38 3.62 10.11
C HIS A 80 -2.03 2.31 10.61
N GLN A 81 -3.00 1.74 9.87
CA GLN A 81 -3.59 0.44 10.18
C GLN A 81 -2.69 -0.73 9.74
N LEU A 82 -1.68 -0.46 8.91
CA LEU A 82 -0.73 -1.46 8.41
C LEU A 82 0.57 -1.39 9.20
N GLU A 83 0.65 -2.16 10.28
CA GLU A 83 1.88 -2.33 11.04
C GLU A 83 2.86 -3.29 10.35
N ARG A 84 4.13 -2.89 10.31
CA ARG A 84 5.22 -3.72 9.79
C ARG A 84 5.34 -5.03 10.56
N GLY A 85 5.56 -6.13 9.83
CA GLY A 85 5.79 -7.46 10.41
C GLY A 85 4.52 -8.23 10.78
N LYS A 86 3.34 -7.61 10.69
CA LYS A 86 2.05 -8.30 10.84
C LYS A 86 1.58 -8.87 9.50
N SER A 87 0.84 -9.97 9.56
CA SER A 87 0.10 -10.52 8.43
C SER A 87 -1.35 -10.08 8.53
N TYR A 88 -2.01 -9.86 7.40
CA TYR A 88 -3.38 -9.37 7.35
C TYR A 88 -4.21 -10.19 6.35
N ARG A 89 -5.52 -10.19 6.55
CA ARG A 89 -6.54 -10.58 5.56
C ARG A 89 -7.59 -9.49 5.47
N VAL A 90 -8.28 -9.45 4.34
CA VAL A 90 -9.42 -8.56 4.14
C VAL A 90 -10.71 -9.35 4.36
N ASP A 91 -11.61 -8.79 5.16
CA ASP A 91 -13.01 -9.21 5.17
C ASP A 91 -13.75 -8.40 4.09
N HIS A 92 -14.14 -9.06 3.00
CA HIS A 92 -14.78 -8.40 1.87
C HIS A 92 -16.15 -7.83 2.23
N GLU A 93 -16.94 -8.54 3.03
CA GLU A 93 -18.30 -8.12 3.37
C GLU A 93 -18.27 -6.87 4.26
N GLN A 94 -17.33 -6.83 5.19
CA GLN A 94 -17.17 -5.72 6.14
C GLN A 94 -16.29 -4.59 5.60
N GLN A 95 -15.55 -4.83 4.51
CA GLN A 95 -14.55 -3.91 3.95
C GLN A 95 -13.51 -3.49 5.00
N VAL A 96 -13.05 -4.44 5.81
CA VAL A 96 -12.06 -4.19 6.88
C VAL A 96 -10.82 -5.07 6.75
N LEU A 97 -9.71 -4.56 7.27
CA LEU A 97 -8.45 -5.28 7.37
C LEU A 97 -8.30 -5.90 8.76
N SER A 98 -8.05 -7.21 8.82
CA SER A 98 -7.91 -7.96 10.06
C SER A 98 -6.51 -8.55 10.17
N ALA A 99 -5.83 -8.31 11.28
CA ALA A 99 -4.54 -8.93 11.57
C ALA A 99 -4.71 -10.44 11.80
N VAL A 100 -3.83 -11.24 11.21
CA VAL A 100 -3.80 -12.69 11.34
C VAL A 100 -2.65 -13.06 12.27
N GLU A 101 -2.96 -13.65 13.42
CA GLU A 101 -1.95 -14.22 14.29
C GLU A 101 -1.40 -15.50 13.65
N ARG A 102 -0.08 -15.56 13.45
CA ARG A 102 0.58 -16.84 13.13
C ARG A 102 0.57 -17.68 14.40
N GLN A 103 -0.34 -18.64 14.49
CA GLN A 103 -0.24 -19.69 15.50
C GLN A 103 1.09 -20.42 15.29
N ARG A 104 1.95 -20.37 16.32
CA ARG A 104 3.20 -21.12 16.39
C ARG A 104 2.95 -22.50 16.96
#